data_AF-A0A822J0N4-F1
#
_entry.id   AF-A0A822J0N4-F1
#
_cell.length_a   1.000
_cell.length_b   1.000
_cell.length_c   1.000
_cell.angle_alpha   90.00
_cell.angle_beta   90.00
_cell.angle_gamma   90.00
#
_symmetry.space_group_name_H-M   'P 1'
#
loop_
_entity.id
_entity.type
_entity.pdbx_description
1 polymer ?
#
loop_
_entity_poly.entity_id
_entity_poly.type
_entity_poly.pdbx_seq_one_letter_code
_entity_poly.pdbx_strand_id
1 'polypeptide(L)'
;MKTIHHGITVSSESPITGVIDTTAPEWLLEEIDSHGIDLDFEEHCRECTKEHHDDCYDSGAGTTHLLGYKKDAKGDYIPDLDAEFSAIVNGNENTTQVIHSKWVSRTALCSPCYPGQGDLDNSGDYLAYTLPPKIWGNHDHLQISEPGETLESIRSLYTALYNIDHKPEDFATEFFFMVGELLNGKRLDELRPGGPAAGTLKELLVEHRGEEGEKS
;
A
#
# COMPACT_ATOMS: atom_id res chain seq x y z
N MET A 1 -16.24 -2.51 4.06
CA MET A 1 -16.84 -3.57 4.90
C MET A 1 -15.89 -3.92 6.04
N LYS A 2 -16.38 -4.17 7.27
CA LYS A 2 -15.55 -4.70 8.36
C LYS A 2 -15.96 -6.12 8.71
N THR A 3 -15.00 -7.01 8.94
CA THR A 3 -15.22 -8.42 9.28
C THR A 3 -14.29 -8.87 10.39
N ILE A 4 -14.64 -9.97 11.07
CA ILE A 4 -13.76 -10.62 12.06
C ILE A 4 -13.07 -11.79 11.38
N HIS A 5 -11.76 -11.68 11.19
CA HIS A 5 -10.90 -12.71 10.61
C HIS A 5 -10.03 -13.31 11.72
N HIS A 6 -10.35 -14.53 12.16
CA HIS A 6 -9.61 -15.25 13.21
C HIS A 6 -9.37 -14.41 14.48
N GLY A 7 -10.36 -13.62 14.89
CA GLY A 7 -10.30 -12.78 16.09
C GLY A 7 -9.75 -11.36 15.85
N ILE A 8 -9.33 -11.03 14.63
CA ILE A 8 -8.86 -9.69 14.24
C ILE A 8 -9.94 -8.99 13.42
N THR A 9 -10.21 -7.72 13.74
CA THR A 9 -11.13 -6.91 12.92
C THR A 9 -10.40 -6.38 11.70
N VAL A 10 -10.87 -6.72 10.51
CA VAL A 10 -10.28 -6.33 9.22
C VAL A 10 -11.24 -5.42 8.45
N SER A 11 -10.70 -4.44 7.74
CA SER A 11 -11.45 -3.53 6.86
C SER A 11 -11.11 -3.83 5.40
N SER A 12 -12.12 -3.93 4.52
CA SER A 12 -11.88 -4.06 3.07
C SER A 12 -11.30 -2.80 2.43
N GLU A 13 -11.38 -1.65 3.11
CA GLU A 13 -10.97 -0.34 2.58
C GLU A 13 -9.60 0.13 3.10
N SER A 14 -9.00 -0.60 4.03
CA SER A 14 -7.71 -0.23 4.63
C SER A 14 -6.70 -1.33 4.32
N PRO A 15 -5.54 -0.99 3.74
CA PRO A 15 -4.51 -1.98 3.45
C PRO A 15 -4.10 -2.75 4.70
N ILE A 16 -4.12 -4.08 4.60
CA ILE A 16 -3.54 -5.01 5.59
C ILE A 16 -2.20 -5.56 5.09
N THR A 17 -1.48 -6.27 5.94
CA THR A 17 -0.30 -7.05 5.53
C THR A 17 -0.70 -8.06 4.45
N GLY A 18 0.08 -8.13 3.38
CA GLY A 18 -0.04 -9.17 2.36
C GLY A 18 0.91 -10.33 2.65
N VAL A 19 0.45 -11.56 2.46
CA VAL A 19 1.23 -12.79 2.58
C VAL A 19 1.27 -13.46 1.23
N ILE A 20 2.41 -14.00 0.87
CA ILE A 20 2.63 -14.59 -0.44
C ILE A 20 3.51 -15.83 -0.29
N ASP A 21 3.15 -16.90 -0.99
CA ASP A 21 4.00 -18.07 -1.12
C ASP A 21 5.22 -17.69 -1.96
N THR A 22 6.35 -17.56 -1.29
CA THR A 22 7.65 -17.35 -1.91
C THR A 22 8.40 -18.66 -1.92
N THR A 23 7.92 -19.60 -2.72
CA THR A 23 8.79 -20.63 -3.31
C THR A 23 9.82 -19.89 -4.18
N ALA A 24 10.90 -19.47 -3.51
CA ALA A 24 11.65 -18.25 -3.76
C ALA A 24 11.91 -17.96 -5.25
N PRO A 25 11.25 -16.95 -5.83
CA PRO A 25 11.62 -16.48 -7.15
C PRO A 25 13.03 -15.85 -7.08
N GLU A 26 13.84 -16.08 -8.11
CA GLU A 26 15.27 -15.70 -8.18
C GLU A 26 15.53 -14.22 -7.81
N TRP A 27 14.60 -13.33 -8.15
CA TRP A 27 14.70 -11.90 -7.81
C TRP A 27 14.69 -11.63 -6.31
N LEU A 28 14.00 -12.46 -5.51
CA LEU A 28 13.90 -12.26 -4.06
C LEU A 28 15.24 -12.54 -3.39
N LEU A 29 16.00 -13.49 -3.94
CA LEU A 29 17.35 -13.78 -3.48
C LEU A 29 18.27 -12.58 -3.72
N GLU A 30 18.19 -11.93 -4.89
CA GLU A 30 18.99 -10.73 -5.18
C GLU A 30 18.67 -9.56 -4.24
N GLU A 31 17.39 -9.34 -3.93
CA GLU A 31 16.95 -8.31 -2.97
C GLU A 31 17.42 -8.64 -1.54
N ILE A 32 17.34 -9.92 -1.12
CA ILE A 32 17.84 -10.37 0.17
C ILE A 32 19.36 -10.19 0.26
N ASP A 33 20.11 -10.62 -0.74
CA ASP A 33 21.58 -10.52 -0.76
C ASP A 33 22.06 -9.07 -0.77
N SER A 34 21.33 -8.19 -1.46
CA SER A 34 21.75 -6.79 -1.63
C SER A 34 21.30 -5.87 -0.50
N HIS A 35 20.11 -6.13 0.07
CA HIS A 35 19.40 -5.19 0.94
C HIS A 35 18.78 -5.85 2.18
N GLY A 36 18.79 -7.17 2.27
CA GLY A 36 18.24 -7.94 3.36
C GLY A 36 19.07 -7.81 4.64
N ILE A 37 18.35 -7.71 5.76
CA ILE A 37 18.91 -7.87 7.09
C ILE A 37 18.64 -9.30 7.54
N ASP A 38 19.70 -10.10 7.60
CA ASP A 38 19.65 -11.47 8.12
C ASP A 38 19.59 -11.43 9.66
N LEU A 39 18.43 -11.83 10.21
CA LEU A 39 18.22 -11.82 11.65
C LEU A 39 19.03 -12.91 12.38
N ASP A 40 19.25 -14.03 11.72
CA ASP A 40 19.99 -15.16 12.27
C ASP A 40 21.50 -14.81 12.31
N PHE A 41 22.00 -14.08 11.32
CA PHE A 41 23.35 -13.53 11.33
C PHE A 41 23.53 -12.45 12.43
N GLU A 42 22.55 -11.56 12.60
CA GLU A 42 22.57 -10.55 13.67
C GLU A 42 22.57 -11.20 15.06
N GLU A 43 21.82 -12.28 15.27
CA GLU A 43 21.88 -13.06 16.51
C GLU A 43 23.25 -13.74 16.67
N HIS A 44 23.76 -14.38 15.62
CA HIS A 44 25.08 -14.99 15.62
C HIS A 44 26.19 -14.00 16.00
N CYS A 45 26.14 -12.77 15.48
CA CYS A 45 27.11 -11.72 15.80
C CYS A 45 27.09 -11.31 17.28
N ARG A 46 25.97 -11.48 17.99
CA ARG A 46 25.87 -11.18 19.42
C ARG A 46 26.48 -12.26 20.29
N GLU A 47 26.45 -13.51 19.83
CA GLU A 47 26.89 -14.66 20.61
C GLU A 47 28.32 -15.10 20.28
N CYS A 48 28.75 -14.89 19.04
CA CYS A 48 30.05 -15.32 18.58
C CYS A 48 31.16 -14.37 19.09
N THR A 49 32.22 -14.96 19.64
CA THR A 49 33.38 -14.23 20.17
C THR A 49 34.54 -14.14 19.18
N LYS A 50 34.38 -14.70 17.97
CA LYS A 50 35.42 -14.64 16.93
C LYS A 50 35.47 -13.25 16.32
N GLU A 51 36.67 -12.84 15.90
CA GLU A 51 36.89 -11.55 15.23
C GLU A 51 36.29 -11.52 13.81
N HIS A 52 36.23 -12.67 13.14
CA HIS A 52 35.63 -12.84 11.82
C HIS A 52 34.43 -13.77 11.93
N HIS A 53 33.23 -13.21 11.72
CA HIS A 53 31.96 -13.93 11.86
C HIS A 53 31.63 -14.79 10.63
N ASP A 54 32.14 -14.41 9.45
CA ASP A 54 31.95 -15.13 8.20
C ASP A 54 32.55 -16.56 8.24
N ASP A 55 33.55 -16.79 9.10
CA ASP A 55 34.20 -18.10 9.28
C ASP A 55 33.37 -19.08 10.15
N CYS A 56 32.31 -18.59 10.79
CA CYS A 56 31.50 -19.38 11.72
C CYS A 56 29.99 -19.27 11.50
N TYR A 57 29.56 -18.42 10.58
CA TYR A 57 28.19 -18.37 10.12
C TYR A 57 28.08 -19.03 8.76
N ASP A 58 27.21 -20.03 8.66
CA ASP A 58 26.87 -20.61 7.36
C ASP A 58 25.85 -19.68 6.70
N SER A 59 26.27 -18.94 5.68
CA SER A 59 25.47 -17.90 5.01
C SER A 59 24.21 -18.40 4.29
N GLY A 60 23.91 -19.71 4.36
CA GLY A 60 22.64 -20.30 3.94
C GLY A 60 21.75 -20.77 5.10
N ALA A 61 22.16 -20.60 6.35
CA ALA A 61 21.39 -20.98 7.53
C ALA A 61 20.34 -19.93 7.92
N GLY A 62 20.50 -18.69 7.45
CA GLY A 62 19.57 -17.60 7.65
C GLY A 62 18.23 -17.91 7.00
N THR A 63 17.18 -17.96 7.81
CA THR A 63 15.82 -18.27 7.36
C THR A 63 14.91 -17.07 7.43
N THR A 64 15.24 -16.07 8.25
CA THR A 64 14.41 -14.87 8.40
C THR A 64 15.18 -13.61 7.98
N HIS A 65 14.69 -12.96 6.94
CA HIS A 65 15.28 -11.72 6.42
C HIS A 65 14.28 -10.57 6.49
N LEU A 66 14.77 -9.37 6.82
CA LEU A 66 14.00 -8.14 6.79
C LEU A 66 14.44 -7.27 5.60
N LEU A 67 13.49 -6.92 4.72
CA LEU A 67 13.70 -6.01 3.60
C LEU A 67 13.04 -4.67 3.90
N GLY A 68 13.74 -3.55 3.69
CA GLY A 68 13.19 -2.21 3.92
C GLY A 68 12.88 -1.92 5.38
N TYR A 69 13.76 -2.33 6.30
CA TYR A 69 13.67 -2.05 7.74
C TYR A 69 14.83 -1.16 8.20
N LYS A 70 14.61 -0.45 9.30
CA LYS A 70 15.65 0.31 10.01
C LYS A 70 15.56 0.05 11.52
N LYS A 71 16.66 0.24 12.24
CA LYS A 71 16.67 0.20 13.71
C LYS A 71 16.16 1.54 14.26
N ASP A 72 15.30 1.49 15.27
CA ASP A 72 14.87 2.67 16.01
C ASP A 72 15.91 3.09 17.07
N ALA A 73 15.59 4.09 17.91
CA ALA A 73 16.49 4.58 18.96
C ALA A 73 16.81 3.54 20.06
N LYS A 74 16.03 2.46 20.16
CA LYS A 74 16.24 1.35 21.11
C LYS A 74 17.00 0.19 20.46
N GLY A 75 17.21 0.24 19.15
CA GLY A 75 17.81 -0.84 18.37
C GLY A 75 16.79 -1.87 17.87
N ASP A 76 15.49 -1.63 18.05
CA ASP A 76 14.43 -2.50 17.56
C ASP A 76 14.21 -2.25 16.06
N TYR A 77 13.96 -3.31 15.29
CA TYR A 77 13.66 -3.16 13.86
C TYR A 77 12.23 -2.66 13.65
N ILE A 78 12.09 -1.60 12.86
CA ILE A 78 10.82 -1.03 12.42
C ILE A 78 10.79 -0.93 10.89
N PRO A 79 9.62 -1.12 10.24
CA PRO A 79 9.48 -0.89 8.81
C PRO A 79 9.91 0.52 8.44
N ASP A 80 10.71 0.65 7.38
CA ASP A 80 11.07 1.94 6.82
C ASP A 80 9.98 2.44 5.87
N LEU A 81 9.18 3.41 6.32
CA LEU A 81 8.08 3.97 5.53
C LEU A 81 8.55 4.76 4.29
N ASP A 82 9.83 5.15 4.25
CA ASP A 82 10.43 5.83 3.09
C ASP A 82 10.89 4.82 2.01
N ALA A 83 11.07 3.55 2.38
CA ALA A 83 11.46 2.49 1.46
C ALA A 83 10.36 2.21 0.43
N GLU A 84 10.76 1.55 -0.66
CA GLU A 84 9.82 1.11 -1.70
C GLU A 84 8.76 0.16 -1.14
N PHE A 85 9.21 -0.79 -0.31
CA PHE A 85 8.38 -1.68 0.49
C PHE A 85 9.16 -2.15 1.72
N SER A 86 8.45 -2.71 2.69
CA SER A 86 9.02 -3.42 3.83
C SER A 86 8.42 -4.81 3.92
N ALA A 87 9.25 -5.85 3.96
CA ALA A 87 8.79 -7.23 4.00
C ALA A 87 9.61 -8.11 4.95
N ILE A 88 8.95 -9.13 5.50
CA ILE A 88 9.58 -10.21 6.27
C ILE A 88 9.60 -11.44 5.39
N VAL A 89 10.77 -11.93 5.03
CA VAL A 89 10.94 -13.17 4.28
C VAL A 89 11.26 -14.29 5.25
N ASN A 90 10.48 -15.36 5.23
CA ASN A 90 10.69 -16.57 6.00
C ASN A 90 10.94 -17.75 5.06
N GLY A 91 12.21 -18.10 4.87
CA GLY A 91 12.66 -19.22 4.05
C GLY A 91 12.26 -20.60 4.60
N ASN A 92 11.98 -20.74 5.90
CA ASN A 92 11.49 -22.01 6.46
C ASN A 92 10.05 -22.30 6.03
N GLU A 93 9.22 -21.26 5.99
CA GLU A 93 7.82 -21.36 5.63
C GLU A 93 7.58 -21.08 4.13
N ASN A 94 8.61 -20.66 3.40
CA ASN A 94 8.52 -20.12 2.04
C ASN A 94 7.45 -19.02 1.95
N THR A 95 7.44 -18.11 2.91
CA THR A 95 6.47 -17.01 2.93
C THR A 95 7.16 -15.66 2.95
N THR A 96 6.55 -14.68 2.29
CA THR A 96 6.92 -13.27 2.44
C THR A 96 5.71 -12.47 2.91
N GLN A 97 5.86 -11.77 4.04
CA GLN A 97 4.85 -10.88 4.60
C GLN A 97 5.21 -9.43 4.26
N VAL A 98 4.45 -8.79 3.38
CA VAL A 98 4.61 -7.38 2.98
C VAL A 98 3.92 -6.49 4.01
N ILE A 99 4.70 -5.97 4.96
CA ILE A 99 4.20 -5.18 6.09
C ILE A 99 3.83 -3.75 5.67
N HIS A 100 4.58 -3.19 4.73
CA HIS A 100 4.35 -1.86 4.17
C HIS A 100 4.76 -1.85 2.69
N SER A 101 4.07 -1.08 1.86
CA SER A 101 4.40 -0.93 0.46
C SER A 101 3.68 0.27 -0.15
N LYS A 102 4.27 0.85 -1.21
CA LYS A 102 3.59 1.84 -2.05
C LYS A 102 2.53 1.21 -2.98
N TRP A 103 2.39 -0.12 -2.97
CA TRP A 103 1.42 -0.85 -3.79
C TRP A 103 0.49 -1.71 -2.94
N VAL A 104 -0.74 -1.83 -3.41
CA VAL A 104 -1.75 -2.74 -2.85
C VAL A 104 -2.41 -3.56 -3.94
N SER A 105 -2.89 -4.73 -3.58
CA SER A 105 -3.70 -5.60 -4.42
C SER A 105 -4.96 -6.04 -3.68
N ARG A 106 -5.98 -6.44 -4.45
CA ARG A 106 -7.22 -7.01 -3.92
C ARG A 106 -7.08 -8.52 -3.74
N THR A 107 -7.33 -8.97 -2.51
CA THR A 107 -6.98 -10.31 -2.06
C THR A 107 -8.04 -10.91 -1.13
N ALA A 108 -8.09 -12.24 -1.08
CA ALA A 108 -8.78 -13.00 -0.05
C ALA A 108 -8.04 -12.85 1.30
N LEU A 109 -8.68 -13.28 2.39
CA LEU A 109 -8.00 -13.32 3.69
C LEU A 109 -7.26 -14.66 3.84
N CYS A 110 -6.10 -14.64 4.49
CA CYS A 110 -5.25 -15.82 4.72
C CYS A 110 -5.91 -16.90 5.58
N SER A 111 -5.22 -18.04 5.69
CA SER A 111 -5.55 -19.08 6.66
C SER A 111 -5.35 -18.62 8.12
N PRO A 112 -5.78 -19.42 9.13
CA PRO A 112 -5.60 -19.08 10.55
C PRO A 112 -4.14 -18.85 10.99
N CYS A 113 -3.15 -19.26 10.19
CA CYS A 113 -1.73 -19.05 10.48
C CYS A 113 -1.32 -17.57 10.37
N TYR A 114 -2.03 -16.78 9.54
CA TYR A 114 -1.77 -15.35 9.35
C TYR A 114 -3.07 -14.56 9.58
N PRO A 115 -3.55 -14.49 10.84
CA PRO A 115 -4.82 -13.85 11.14
C PRO A 115 -4.76 -12.36 10.75
N GLY A 116 -5.85 -11.87 10.18
CA GLY A 116 -5.98 -10.47 9.74
C GLY A 116 -5.16 -10.06 8.51
N GLN A 117 -4.47 -10.99 7.84
CA GLN A 117 -3.63 -10.70 6.66
C GLN A 117 -4.30 -11.16 5.36
N GLY A 118 -3.86 -10.61 4.23
CA GLY A 118 -4.38 -10.92 2.89
C GLY A 118 -3.49 -11.91 2.14
N ASP A 119 -4.09 -12.87 1.45
CA ASP A 119 -3.45 -13.94 0.68
C ASP A 119 -3.20 -13.48 -0.76
N LEU A 120 -2.01 -12.94 -1.05
CA LEU A 120 -1.70 -12.33 -2.34
C LEU A 120 -1.75 -13.30 -3.53
N ASP A 121 -1.78 -14.60 -3.28
CA ASP A 121 -1.94 -15.64 -4.31
C ASP A 121 -3.40 -15.83 -4.73
N ASN A 122 -4.34 -15.29 -3.95
CA ASN A 122 -5.79 -15.46 -4.14
C ASN A 122 -6.51 -14.11 -4.17
N SER A 123 -7.18 -13.80 -5.28
CA SER A 123 -8.00 -12.59 -5.39
C SER A 123 -9.18 -12.56 -4.42
N GLY A 124 -9.55 -11.37 -3.97
CA GLY A 124 -10.71 -11.18 -3.08
C GLY A 124 -11.04 -9.71 -2.81
N ASP A 125 -11.81 -9.46 -1.76
CA ASP A 125 -12.41 -8.13 -1.53
C ASP A 125 -11.56 -7.19 -0.65
N TYR A 126 -10.46 -7.66 -0.08
CA TYR A 126 -9.65 -6.89 0.88
C TYR A 126 -8.43 -6.29 0.21
N LEU A 127 -8.05 -5.08 0.60
CA LEU A 127 -6.79 -4.48 0.17
C LEU A 127 -5.67 -4.98 1.06
N ALA A 128 -4.60 -5.50 0.47
CA ALA A 128 -3.36 -5.80 1.17
C ALA A 128 -2.16 -5.18 0.46
N TYR A 129 -1.13 -4.82 1.22
CA TYR A 129 0.15 -4.41 0.66
C TYR A 129 0.73 -5.53 -0.19
N THR A 130 1.33 -5.17 -1.32
CA THR A 130 1.94 -6.11 -2.26
C THR A 130 3.31 -5.61 -2.70
N LEU A 131 4.08 -6.47 -3.35
CA LEU A 131 5.40 -6.13 -3.87
C LEU A 131 5.29 -5.23 -5.11
N PRO A 132 6.35 -4.48 -5.45
CA PRO A 132 6.38 -3.65 -6.66
C PRO A 132 6.03 -4.47 -7.92
N PRO A 133 5.28 -3.92 -8.91
CA PRO A 133 4.89 -4.64 -10.11
C PRO A 133 6.08 -5.18 -10.93
N LYS A 134 7.22 -4.48 -10.91
CA LYS A 134 8.46 -4.92 -11.57
C LYS A 134 9.00 -6.24 -11.00
N ILE A 135 8.65 -6.52 -9.75
CA ILE A 135 9.09 -7.67 -8.96
C ILE A 135 8.03 -8.78 -9.01
N TRP A 136 6.77 -8.43 -8.73
CA TRP A 136 5.68 -9.40 -8.61
C TRP A 136 5.00 -9.78 -9.93
N GLY A 137 5.17 -8.98 -10.99
CA GLY A 137 4.52 -9.20 -12.28
C GLY A 137 3.10 -8.63 -12.37
N ASN A 138 2.36 -9.00 -13.42
CA ASN A 138 1.05 -8.43 -13.80
C ASN A 138 -0.12 -8.93 -12.93
N HIS A 139 -0.10 -8.64 -11.63
CA HIS A 139 -1.29 -8.68 -10.80
C HIS A 139 -2.03 -7.33 -10.89
N ASP A 140 -3.31 -7.29 -10.53
CA ASP A 140 -4.11 -6.05 -10.52
C ASP A 140 -3.60 -5.11 -9.40
N HIS A 141 -2.53 -4.38 -9.71
CA HIS A 141 -1.85 -3.49 -8.77
C HIS A 141 -2.50 -2.11 -8.73
N LEU A 142 -2.75 -1.62 -7.52
CA LEU A 142 -3.07 -0.23 -7.28
C LEU A 142 -1.87 0.42 -6.58
N GLN A 143 -1.28 1.42 -7.21
CA GLN A 143 -0.27 2.25 -6.53
C GLN A 143 -0.98 3.19 -5.56
N ILE A 144 -0.58 3.16 -4.29
CA ILE A 144 -0.97 4.17 -3.33
C ILE A 144 -0.21 5.45 -3.71
N SER A 145 -0.89 6.41 -4.35
CA SER A 145 -0.39 7.79 -4.39
C SER A 145 -0.28 8.29 -2.96
N GLU A 146 0.83 8.94 -2.59
CA GLU A 146 1.16 9.18 -1.19
C GLU A 146 -0.03 9.70 -0.34
N PRO A 147 -0.23 9.21 0.89
CA PRO A 147 -1.36 9.60 1.74
C PRO A 147 -1.49 11.11 1.97
N GLY A 148 -0.40 11.87 1.81
CA GLY A 148 -0.39 13.33 1.92
C GLY A 148 -0.73 14.06 0.62
N GLU A 149 -0.49 13.44 -0.55
CA GLU A 149 -0.67 14.11 -1.83
C GLU A 149 -2.12 14.16 -2.27
N THR A 150 -3.01 13.26 -1.83
CA THR A 150 -4.37 13.23 -2.40
C THR A 150 -5.19 14.44 -1.99
N LEU A 151 -5.27 14.80 -0.71
CA LEU A 151 -6.09 15.95 -0.30
C LEU A 151 -5.50 17.30 -0.74
N GLU A 152 -4.18 17.49 -0.62
CA GLU A 152 -3.53 18.71 -1.10
C GLU A 152 -3.51 18.79 -2.63
N SER A 153 -3.26 17.69 -3.35
CA SER A 153 -3.30 17.70 -4.82
C SER A 153 -4.72 17.86 -5.34
N ILE A 154 -5.73 17.26 -4.69
CA ILE A 154 -7.15 17.50 -5.01
C ILE A 154 -7.48 18.98 -4.78
N ARG A 155 -7.07 19.57 -3.65
CA ARG A 155 -7.26 20.99 -3.37
C ARG A 155 -6.51 21.89 -4.36
N SER A 156 -5.28 21.53 -4.73
CA SER A 156 -4.45 22.28 -5.67
C SER A 156 -5.00 22.20 -7.09
N LEU A 157 -5.48 21.02 -7.52
CA LEU A 157 -6.18 20.83 -8.79
C LEU A 157 -7.49 21.63 -8.83
N TYR A 158 -8.25 21.65 -7.74
CA TYR A 158 -9.46 22.45 -7.61
C TYR A 158 -9.17 23.96 -7.69
N THR A 159 -8.16 24.43 -6.95
CA THR A 159 -7.73 25.83 -6.96
C THR A 159 -7.24 26.25 -8.35
N ALA A 160 -6.49 25.38 -9.05
CA ALA A 160 -5.98 25.64 -10.38
C ALA A 160 -7.09 25.65 -11.46
N LEU A 161 -8.09 24.76 -11.36
CA LEU A 161 -9.18 24.66 -12.33
C LEU A 161 -10.20 25.80 -12.20
N TYR A 162 -10.44 26.28 -10.99
CA TYR A 162 -11.52 27.22 -10.72
C TYR A 162 -11.04 28.61 -10.32
N ASN A 163 -9.76 28.78 -9.98
CA ASN A 163 -9.16 30.04 -9.53
C ASN A 163 -9.89 30.64 -8.32
N ILE A 164 -10.39 29.77 -7.43
CA ILE A 164 -11.15 30.13 -6.23
C ILE A 164 -10.31 29.75 -5.01
N ASP A 165 -9.98 30.74 -4.21
CA ASP A 165 -9.30 30.57 -2.92
C ASP A 165 -10.37 30.46 -1.82
N HIS A 166 -10.85 29.24 -1.56
CA HIS A 166 -11.81 28.98 -0.48
C HIS A 166 -11.12 28.69 0.85
N LYS A 167 -11.76 29.11 1.95
CA LYS A 167 -11.33 28.74 3.29
C LYS A 167 -11.51 27.22 3.48
N PRO A 168 -10.60 26.53 4.20
CA PRO A 168 -10.59 25.06 4.30
C PRO A 168 -11.91 24.45 4.79
N GLU A 169 -12.62 25.17 5.67
CA GLU A 169 -13.91 24.75 6.24
C GLU A 169 -15.05 24.62 5.22
N ASP A 170 -15.05 25.38 4.11
CA ASP A 170 -16.11 25.33 3.09
C ASP A 170 -15.82 24.27 2.00
N PHE A 171 -14.53 23.95 1.80
CA PHE A 171 -14.06 23.01 0.77
C PHE A 171 -14.52 21.57 1.03
N ALA A 172 -14.51 21.12 2.28
CA ALA A 172 -14.87 19.74 2.61
C ALA A 172 -16.32 19.44 2.23
N THR A 173 -17.26 20.35 2.54
CA THR A 173 -18.68 20.13 2.26
C THR A 173 -18.99 20.12 0.77
N GLU A 174 -18.44 21.06 -0.01
CA GLU A 174 -18.61 21.08 -1.47
C GLU A 174 -17.90 19.91 -2.15
N PHE A 175 -16.70 19.54 -1.69
CA PHE A 175 -15.97 18.38 -2.20
C PHE A 175 -16.73 17.08 -1.95
N PHE A 176 -17.24 16.85 -0.73
CA PHE A 176 -18.04 15.66 -0.43
C PHE A 176 -19.39 15.64 -1.15
N PHE A 177 -19.98 16.80 -1.44
CA PHE A 177 -21.20 16.89 -2.26
C PHE A 177 -20.92 16.54 -3.72
N MET A 178 -19.87 17.12 -4.34
CA MET A 178 -19.44 16.77 -5.70
C MET A 178 -19.03 15.31 -5.83
N VAL A 179 -18.23 14.80 -4.89
CA VAL A 179 -17.80 13.40 -4.89
C VAL A 179 -18.98 12.47 -4.63
N GLY A 180 -19.94 12.85 -3.78
CA GLY A 180 -21.19 12.12 -3.57
C GLY A 180 -22.05 12.04 -4.83
N GLU A 181 -22.19 13.14 -5.57
CA GLU A 181 -22.89 13.18 -6.86
C GLU A 181 -22.13 12.42 -7.97
N LEU A 182 -20.79 12.52 -8.01
CA LEU A 182 -19.92 11.82 -8.96
C LEU A 182 -19.86 10.31 -8.74
N LEU A 183 -19.90 9.86 -7.48
CA LEU A 183 -19.87 8.46 -7.09
C LEU A 183 -21.25 7.81 -7.09
N ASN A 184 -22.30 8.51 -7.54
CA ASN A 184 -23.63 7.95 -7.81
C ASN A 184 -23.61 7.09 -9.09
N GLY A 185 -22.68 6.13 -9.15
CA GLY A 185 -22.63 5.04 -10.14
C GLY A 185 -21.41 4.98 -11.05
N LYS A 186 -20.40 5.87 -10.96
CA LYS A 186 -19.22 5.85 -11.87
C LYS A 186 -17.90 5.62 -11.15
N ARG A 187 -16.96 4.93 -11.83
CA ARG A 187 -15.63 4.60 -11.29
C ARG A 187 -14.65 5.77 -11.47
N LEU A 188 -13.70 5.89 -10.54
CA LEU A 188 -12.75 7.01 -10.43
C LEU A 188 -11.82 7.17 -11.67
N ASP A 189 -11.58 6.08 -12.39
CA ASP A 189 -10.76 6.01 -13.61
C ASP A 189 -11.39 6.69 -14.83
N GLU A 190 -12.71 6.85 -14.86
CA GLU A 190 -13.44 7.56 -15.92
C GLU A 190 -13.25 9.08 -15.88
N LEU A 191 -12.78 9.60 -14.73
CA LEU A 191 -12.67 11.03 -14.41
C LEU A 191 -11.27 11.62 -14.67
N ARG A 192 -10.34 10.81 -15.18
CA ARG A 192 -8.99 11.29 -15.52
C ARG A 192 -9.06 12.35 -16.63
N PRO A 193 -8.16 13.35 -16.64
CA PRO A 193 -8.03 14.26 -17.77
C PRO A 193 -7.84 13.49 -19.08
N GLY A 194 -8.77 13.63 -20.04
CA GLY A 194 -8.79 12.88 -21.30
C GLY A 194 -9.62 11.59 -21.28
N GLY A 195 -10.22 11.22 -20.14
CA GLY A 195 -11.16 10.11 -20.02
C GLY A 195 -12.55 10.44 -20.60
N PRO A 196 -13.36 9.41 -20.89
CA PRO A 196 -14.66 9.56 -21.56
C PRO A 196 -15.67 10.40 -20.76
N ALA A 197 -15.53 10.51 -19.43
CA ALA A 197 -16.41 11.32 -18.58
C ALA A 197 -15.88 12.73 -18.28
N ALA A 198 -14.66 13.08 -18.72
CA ALA A 198 -14.07 14.40 -18.50
C ALA A 198 -14.87 15.53 -19.18
N GLY A 199 -15.55 15.24 -20.30
CA GLY A 199 -16.50 16.16 -20.93
C GLY A 199 -17.78 16.34 -20.13
N THR A 200 -18.31 15.26 -19.55
CA THR A 200 -19.57 15.23 -18.80
C THR A 200 -19.51 16.05 -17.51
N LEU A 201 -18.33 16.09 -16.86
CA LEU A 201 -18.12 16.88 -15.64
C LEU A 201 -18.26 18.39 -15.90
N LYS A 202 -17.80 18.84 -17.07
CA LYS A 202 -17.90 20.24 -17.49
C LYS A 202 -19.34 20.61 -17.87
N GLU A 203 -20.11 19.67 -18.40
CA GLU A 203 -21.52 19.87 -18.77
C GLU A 203 -22.45 19.89 -17.55
N LEU A 204 -22.30 18.94 -16.60
CA LEU A 204 -23.09 18.89 -15.35
C LEU A 204 -22.94 20.16 -14.50
N LEU A 205 -21.73 20.72 -14.44
CA LEU A 205 -21.46 21.95 -13.68
C LEU A 205 -22.00 23.22 -14.37
N VAL A 206 -22.23 23.18 -15.69
CA VAL A 206 -22.86 24.28 -16.44
C VAL A 206 -24.38 24.25 -16.26
N GLU A 207 -25.00 23.07 -16.24
CA GLU A 207 -26.45 22.93 -16.01
C GLU A 207 -26.87 23.39 -14.61
N HIS A 208 -26.11 23.06 -13.56
CA HIS A 208 -26.44 23.47 -12.19
C HIS A 208 -26.36 24.99 -11.95
N ARG A 209 -25.49 25.70 -12.68
CA ARG A 209 -25.41 27.18 -12.62
C ARG A 209 -26.54 27.87 -13.39
N GLY A 210 -27.25 27.17 -14.26
CA GLY A 210 -28.41 27.70 -14.97
C GLY A 210 -29.66 27.83 -14.10
N GLU A 211 -29.79 27.01 -13.06
CA GLU A 211 -31.00 26.94 -12.23
C GLU A 211 -31.02 27.97 -11.08
N GLU A 212 -29.87 28.50 -10.67
CA GLU A 212 -29.77 29.51 -9.60
C GLU A 212 -29.95 30.96 -10.09
N GLY A 213 -29.97 31.19 -11.40
CA GLY A 213 -30.08 32.52 -12.01
C GLY A 213 -31.51 33.05 -12.22
N GLU A 214 -32.55 32.25 -11.98
CA GLU A 214 -33.95 32.61 -12.31
C GLU A 214 -34.82 32.96 -11.08
N LYS A 215 -34.20 33.25 -9.94
CA LYS A 215 -34.86 33.86 -8.77
C LYS A 215 -34.18 35.19 -8.44
N SER A 216 -34.44 36.21 -9.24
CA SER A 216 -34.12 37.62 -8.95
C SER A 216 -35.20 38.51 -9.55
#